data_AF-A0A7C4M585-F1
#
_entry.id   AF-A0A7C4M585-F1
#
_cell.length_a   1.000
_cell.length_b   1.000
_cell.length_c   1.000
_cell.angle_alpha   90.00
_cell.angle_beta   90.00
_cell.angle_gamma   90.00
#
_symmetry.space_group_name_H-M   'P 1'
#
loop_
_entity.id
_entity.type
_entity.pdbx_description
1 polymer ?
#
loop_
_entity_poly.entity_id
_entity_poly.type
_entity_poly.pdbx_seq_one_letter_code
_entity_poly.pdbx_strand_id
1 'polypeptide(L)'
;MSREEEICEILDNIWAEITDMLKELINRKVDVPQATRVALDGAKVLINLCKFHPKLASDITPSMLDAVQGFCVGCCGADVVARVVCELKTAQDLITIKAVGVLNDSYIMSWQRKLEEQWSRVSKNLQNRQVSITEK
;
A
#
# COMPACT_ATOMS: atom_id res chain seq x y z
N MET A 1 6.32 8.54 -18.35
CA MET A 1 5.65 7.90 -17.21
C MET A 1 4.50 8.80 -16.82
N SER A 2 3.28 8.26 -16.76
CA SER A 2 2.12 8.97 -16.23
C SER A 2 2.31 9.21 -14.73
N ARG A 3 1.59 10.18 -14.18
CA ARG A 3 1.63 10.46 -12.74
C ARG A 3 1.10 9.29 -11.90
N GLU A 4 0.13 8.55 -12.42
CA GLU A 4 -0.40 7.35 -11.79
C GLU A 4 0.65 6.24 -11.76
N GLU A 5 1.39 6.05 -12.86
CA GLU A 5 2.54 5.14 -12.91
C GLU A 5 3.60 5.52 -11.86
N GLU A 6 3.91 6.82 -11.70
CA GLU A 6 4.84 7.32 -10.67
C GLU A 6 4.35 7.03 -9.25
N ILE A 7 3.07 7.31 -8.95
CA ILE A 7 2.49 7.00 -7.65
C ILE A 7 2.57 5.50 -7.38
N CYS A 8 2.25 4.67 -8.36
CA CYS A 8 2.26 3.22 -8.21
C CYS A 8 3.66 2.65 -8.10
N GLU A 9 4.69 3.29 -8.68
CA GLU A 9 6.08 2.96 -8.41
C GLU A 9 6.49 3.27 -6.96
N ILE A 10 6.04 4.40 -6.41
CA ILE A 10 6.27 4.72 -4.99
C ILE A 10 5.54 3.70 -4.09
N LEU A 11 4.29 3.35 -4.41
CA LEU A 11 3.52 2.35 -3.67
C LEU A 11 4.17 0.96 -3.74
N ASP A 12 4.84 0.63 -4.84
CA ASP A 12 5.60 -0.62 -4.98
C ASP A 12 6.78 -0.69 -3.99
N ASN A 13 7.49 0.44 -3.79
CA ASN A 13 8.56 0.52 -2.81
C ASN A 13 8.04 0.39 -1.38
N ILE A 14 6.90 1.02 -1.07
CA ILE A 14 6.22 0.87 0.23
C ILE A 14 5.83 -0.60 0.46
N TRP A 15 5.21 -1.23 -0.54
CA TRP A 15 4.84 -2.64 -0.47
C TRP A 15 6.05 -3.54 -0.19
N ALA A 16 7.18 -3.29 -0.84
CA ALA A 16 8.41 -4.06 -0.64
C ALA A 16 8.93 -3.93 0.80
N GLU A 17 9.04 -2.70 1.32
CA GLU A 17 9.48 -2.44 2.70
C GLU A 17 8.55 -3.05 3.77
N ILE A 18 7.23 -3.03 3.54
CA ILE A 18 6.27 -3.69 4.43
C ILE A 18 6.42 -5.20 4.36
N THR A 19 6.58 -5.76 3.16
CA THR A 19 6.75 -7.19 2.94
C THR A 19 8.03 -7.72 3.58
N ASP A 20 9.12 -6.94 3.54
CA ASP A 20 10.38 -7.33 4.17
C ASP A 20 10.28 -7.32 5.70
N MET A 21 9.59 -6.35 6.30
CA MET A 21 9.28 -6.38 7.73
C MET A 21 8.41 -7.58 8.10
N LEU A 22 7.41 -7.92 7.28
CA LEU A 22 6.60 -9.11 7.49
C LEU A 22 7.45 -10.39 7.47
N LYS A 23 8.38 -10.52 6.52
CA LYS A 23 9.31 -11.65 6.48
C LYS A 23 10.16 -11.72 7.74
N GLU A 24 10.67 -10.59 8.24
CA GLU A 24 11.44 -10.54 9.48
C GLU A 24 10.63 -11.04 10.68
N LEU A 25 9.37 -10.62 10.82
CA LEU A 25 8.48 -11.11 11.88
C LEU A 25 8.20 -12.62 11.75
N ILE A 26 7.94 -13.11 10.52
CA ILE A 26 7.72 -14.53 10.27
C ILE A 26 8.97 -15.36 10.61
N ASN A 27 10.16 -14.88 10.22
CA ASN A 27 11.43 -15.54 10.52
C ASN A 27 11.67 -15.64 12.04
N ARG A 28 11.15 -14.69 12.81
CA ARG A 28 11.14 -14.70 14.27
C ARG A 28 9.98 -15.47 14.88
N LYS A 29 9.19 -16.19 14.07
CA LYS A 29 8.03 -17.00 14.47
C LYS A 29 6.91 -16.17 15.12
N VAL A 30 6.81 -14.89 14.77
CA VAL A 30 5.67 -14.05 15.19
C VAL A 30 4.45 -14.46 14.38
N ASP A 31 3.35 -14.73 15.08
CA ASP A 31 2.07 -14.97 14.46
C ASP A 31 1.45 -13.66 13.94
N VAL A 32 1.49 -13.50 12.62
CA VAL A 32 0.86 -12.39 11.90
C VAL A 32 -0.36 -12.94 11.16
N PRO A 33 -1.54 -12.31 11.30
CA PRO A 33 -2.77 -12.80 10.67
C PRO A 33 -2.61 -13.06 9.18
N GLN A 34 -3.13 -14.19 8.69
CA GLN A 34 -3.09 -14.54 7.27
C GLN A 34 -3.69 -13.44 6.38
N ALA A 35 -4.72 -12.75 6.88
CA ALA A 35 -5.34 -11.61 6.20
C ALA A 35 -4.33 -10.52 5.79
N THR A 36 -3.26 -10.29 6.58
CA THR A 36 -2.20 -9.33 6.24
C THR A 36 -1.42 -9.75 4.99
N ARG A 37 -1.14 -11.06 4.82
CA ARG A 37 -0.49 -11.58 3.61
C ARG A 37 -1.40 -11.43 2.39
N VAL A 38 -2.67 -11.81 2.54
CA VAL A 38 -3.65 -11.71 1.45
C VAL A 38 -3.82 -10.25 1.01
N ALA A 39 -3.90 -9.30 1.96
CA ALA A 39 -3.97 -7.87 1.63
C ALA A 39 -2.73 -7.36 0.88
N LEU A 40 -1.52 -7.80 1.28
CA LEU A 40 -0.29 -7.45 0.56
C LEU A 40 -0.25 -8.05 -0.85
N ASP A 41 -0.66 -9.30 -1.01
CA ASP A 41 -0.71 -9.96 -2.33
C ASP A 41 -1.72 -9.25 -3.25
N GLY A 42 -2.92 -8.94 -2.73
CA GLY A 42 -3.93 -8.16 -3.44
C GLY A 42 -3.41 -6.78 -3.84
N ALA A 43 -2.76 -6.06 -2.92
CA ALA A 43 -2.17 -4.76 -3.19
C ALA A 43 -1.12 -4.84 -4.29
N LYS A 44 -0.31 -5.90 -4.33
CA LYS A 44 0.69 -6.11 -5.38
C LYS A 44 0.07 -6.29 -6.75
N VAL A 45 -1.05 -7.02 -6.87
CA VAL A 45 -1.78 -7.17 -8.13
C VAL A 45 -2.23 -5.81 -8.64
N LEU A 46 -2.82 -4.98 -7.78
CA LEU A 46 -3.28 -3.64 -8.13
C LEU A 46 -2.14 -2.68 -8.49
N ILE A 47 -1.01 -2.75 -7.78
CA ILE A 47 0.21 -1.99 -8.11
C ILE A 47 0.69 -2.36 -9.51
N ASN A 48 0.80 -3.65 -9.82
CA ASN A 48 1.25 -4.11 -11.13
C ASN A 48 0.28 -3.67 -12.24
N LEU A 49 -1.01 -3.75 -11.99
CA LEU A 49 -2.05 -3.31 -12.91
C LEU A 49 -1.91 -1.81 -13.21
N CYS A 50 -1.71 -1.00 -12.18
CA CYS A 50 -1.48 0.44 -12.32
C CYS A 50 -0.19 0.76 -13.10
N LYS A 51 0.92 0.06 -12.80
CA LYS A 51 2.23 0.30 -13.43
C LYS A 51 2.31 -0.14 -14.88
N PHE A 52 1.72 -1.30 -15.21
CA PHE A 52 1.92 -1.93 -16.53
C PHE A 52 0.70 -1.83 -17.43
N HIS A 53 -0.48 -1.55 -16.87
CA HIS A 53 -1.74 -1.47 -17.59
C HIS A 53 -2.60 -0.27 -17.14
N PRO A 54 -2.09 0.97 -17.23
CA PRO A 54 -2.76 2.16 -16.68
C PRO A 54 -4.17 2.39 -17.24
N LYS A 55 -4.41 2.03 -18.52
CA LYS A 55 -5.75 2.10 -19.14
C LYS A 55 -6.75 1.12 -18.51
N LEU A 56 -6.30 -0.07 -18.14
CA LEU A 56 -7.16 -1.02 -17.44
C LEU A 56 -7.39 -0.56 -15.99
N ALA A 57 -6.38 0.04 -15.35
CA ALA A 57 -6.51 0.58 -14.01
C ALA A 57 -7.56 1.71 -13.92
N SER A 58 -7.71 2.54 -14.96
CA SER A 58 -8.72 3.61 -15.02
C SER A 58 -10.14 3.11 -15.27
N ASP A 59 -10.29 1.96 -15.94
CA ASP A 59 -11.58 1.40 -16.36
C ASP A 59 -12.17 0.42 -15.33
N ILE A 60 -11.47 0.20 -14.22
CA ILE A 60 -11.88 -0.73 -13.17
C ILE A 60 -12.97 -0.12 -12.30
N THR A 61 -14.06 -0.86 -12.17
CA THR A 61 -15.15 -0.55 -11.25
C THR A 61 -14.82 -1.05 -9.85
N PRO A 62 -15.44 -0.48 -8.80
CA PRO A 62 -15.35 -1.02 -7.44
C PRO A 62 -15.65 -2.52 -7.39
N SER A 63 -16.70 -2.97 -8.09
CA SER A 63 -17.07 -4.39 -8.16
C SER A 63 -15.99 -5.30 -8.78
N MET A 64 -15.12 -4.77 -9.64
CA MET A 64 -13.98 -5.51 -10.19
C MET A 64 -12.81 -5.57 -9.19
N LEU A 65 -12.64 -4.56 -8.34
CA LEU A 65 -11.69 -4.59 -7.22
C LEU A 65 -12.12 -5.58 -6.13
N ASP A 66 -13.43 -5.79 -5.97
CA ASP A 66 -14.00 -6.74 -5.00
C ASP A 66 -13.63 -8.20 -5.31
N ALA A 67 -13.33 -8.50 -6.58
CA ALA A 67 -12.87 -9.81 -7.00
C ALA A 67 -11.40 -10.07 -6.60
N VAL A 68 -10.64 -9.05 -6.21
CA VAL A 68 -9.28 -9.20 -5.69
C VAL A 68 -9.38 -9.56 -4.21
N GLN A 69 -9.02 -10.80 -3.87
CA GLN A 69 -9.11 -11.33 -2.52
C GLN A 69 -8.33 -10.48 -1.51
N GLY A 70 -8.91 -10.29 -0.31
CA GLY A 70 -8.23 -9.68 0.84
C GLY A 70 -8.64 -8.26 1.20
N PHE A 71 -9.55 -7.63 0.46
CA PHE A 71 -9.83 -6.21 0.60
C PHE A 71 -11.18 -5.86 1.23
N CYS A 72 -11.23 -4.77 2.03
CA CYS A 72 -12.49 -4.21 2.55
C CYS A 72 -13.06 -3.14 1.61
N VAL A 73 -14.11 -3.49 0.86
CA VAL A 73 -14.81 -2.62 -0.12
C VAL A 73 -15.37 -1.36 0.51
N GLY A 74 -16.05 -1.48 1.66
CA GLY A 74 -16.66 -0.34 2.35
C GLY A 74 -15.68 0.58 3.08
N CYS A 75 -14.42 0.16 3.25
CA CYS A 75 -13.43 0.90 4.05
C CYS A 75 -12.49 1.77 3.19
N CYS A 76 -12.27 1.38 1.93
CA CYS A 76 -11.26 1.99 1.07
C CYS A 76 -11.90 2.54 -0.21
N GLY A 77 -11.33 3.63 -0.75
CA GLY A 77 -11.86 4.33 -1.93
C GLY A 77 -12.05 3.45 -3.18
N ALA A 78 -12.81 3.99 -4.15
CA ALA A 78 -13.25 3.30 -5.35
C ALA A 78 -12.19 3.16 -6.46
N ASP A 79 -11.10 3.94 -6.42
CA ASP A 79 -10.03 3.88 -7.41
C ASP A 79 -8.83 3.03 -6.95
N VAL A 80 -8.09 2.48 -7.92
CA VAL A 80 -6.95 1.57 -7.71
C VAL A 80 -5.92 2.15 -6.75
N VAL A 81 -5.57 3.43 -6.89
CA VAL A 81 -4.54 4.07 -6.06
C VAL A 81 -5.02 4.22 -4.62
N ALA A 82 -6.23 4.75 -4.42
CA ALA A 82 -6.83 4.88 -3.09
C ALA A 82 -6.97 3.51 -2.40
N ARG A 83 -7.28 2.47 -3.17
CA ARG A 83 -7.37 1.10 -2.68
C ARG A 83 -6.04 0.57 -2.19
N VAL A 84 -5.00 0.66 -3.02
CA VAL A 84 -3.64 0.22 -2.64
C VAL A 84 -3.15 0.96 -1.40
N VAL A 85 -3.34 2.28 -1.33
CA VAL A 85 -2.93 3.10 -0.18
C VAL A 85 -3.56 2.59 1.12
N CYS A 86 -4.87 2.36 1.12
CA CYS A 86 -5.62 1.91 2.29
C CYS A 86 -5.12 0.55 2.82
N GLU A 87 -4.87 -0.37 1.90
CA GLU A 87 -4.49 -1.75 2.22
C GLU A 87 -3.05 -1.82 2.73
N LEU A 88 -2.13 -1.08 2.11
CA LEU A 88 -0.77 -0.95 2.60
C LEU A 88 -0.70 -0.26 3.97
N LYS A 89 -1.54 0.75 4.24
CA LYS A 89 -1.62 1.37 5.57
C LYS A 89 -2.10 0.39 6.63
N THR A 90 -3.16 -0.34 6.33
CA THR A 90 -3.69 -1.37 7.24
C THR A 90 -2.66 -2.46 7.53
N ALA A 91 -1.95 -2.92 6.50
CA ALA A 91 -0.87 -3.89 6.66
C ALA A 91 0.30 -3.33 7.51
N GLN A 92 0.72 -2.08 7.25
CA GLN A 92 1.76 -1.41 8.02
C GLN A 92 1.38 -1.31 9.50
N ASP A 93 0.16 -0.90 9.83
CA ASP A 93 -0.29 -0.73 11.21
C ASP A 93 -0.29 -2.06 11.97
N LEU A 94 -0.84 -3.11 11.35
CA LEU A 94 -0.86 -4.46 11.93
C LEU A 94 0.56 -5.01 12.15
N ILE A 95 1.45 -4.85 11.16
CA ILE A 95 2.85 -5.28 11.26
C ILE A 95 3.58 -4.49 12.35
N THR A 96 3.34 -3.18 12.45
CA THR A 96 3.92 -2.33 13.50
C THR A 96 3.52 -2.84 14.88
N ILE A 97 2.22 -3.06 15.11
CA ILE A 97 1.72 -3.56 16.39
C ILE A 97 2.36 -4.90 16.77
N LYS A 98 2.53 -5.80 15.78
CA LYS A 98 3.15 -7.11 15.98
C LYS A 98 4.67 -7.04 16.17
N ALA A 99 5.32 -6.01 15.65
CA ALA A 99 6.76 -5.80 15.81
C ALA A 99 7.13 -5.29 17.20
N VAL A 100 6.24 -4.52 17.85
CA VAL A 100 6.46 -4.00 19.20
C VAL A 100 6.66 -5.15 20.19
N GLY A 101 7.75 -5.09 20.96
CA GLY A 101 8.13 -6.13 21.93
C GLY A 101 8.81 -7.36 21.33
N VAL A 102 8.93 -7.46 20.00
CA VAL A 102 9.70 -8.51 19.30
C VAL A 102 10.98 -7.97 18.68
N LEU A 103 10.88 -6.81 18.03
CA LEU A 103 12.01 -6.12 17.42
C LEU A 103 12.49 -5.01 18.36
N ASN A 104 13.73 -4.58 18.15
CA ASN A 104 14.26 -3.45 18.89
C ASN A 104 13.61 -2.14 18.39
N ASP A 105 13.39 -1.21 19.31
CA ASP A 105 12.69 0.05 19.00
C ASP A 105 13.42 0.87 17.94
N SER A 106 14.75 0.89 17.95
CA SER A 106 15.54 1.65 16.98
C SER A 106 15.36 1.13 15.54
N TYR A 107 15.19 -0.17 15.36
CA TYR A 107 14.90 -0.82 14.09
C TYR A 107 13.48 -0.50 13.62
N ILE A 108 12.48 -0.60 14.52
CA ILE A 108 11.09 -0.24 14.21
C ILE A 108 11.01 1.24 13.79
N MET A 109 11.63 2.14 14.55
CA MET A 109 11.65 3.58 14.26
C MET A 109 12.37 3.89 12.94
N SER A 110 13.48 3.21 12.65
CA SER A 110 14.20 3.36 11.37
C SER A 110 13.32 2.95 10.19
N TRP A 111 12.62 1.82 10.31
CA TRP A 111 11.69 1.35 9.28
C TRP A 111 10.48 2.28 9.11
N GLN A 112 9.87 2.74 10.20
CA GLN A 112 8.76 3.71 10.14
C GLN A 112 9.17 5.01 9.45
N ARG A 113 10.37 5.54 9.74
CA ARG A 113 10.89 6.74 9.08
C ARG A 113 11.03 6.57 7.58
N LYS A 114 11.58 5.44 7.11
CA LYS A 114 11.68 5.13 5.68
C LYS A 114 10.30 5.13 5.02
N LEU A 115 9.31 4.50 5.66
CA LEU A 115 7.95 4.48 5.16
C LEU A 115 7.30 5.86 5.17
N GLU A 116 7.51 6.68 6.21
CA GLU A 116 7.01 8.06 6.27
C GLU A 116 7.52 8.92 5.11
N GLU A 117 8.80 8.79 4.75
CA GLU A 117 9.37 9.47 3.58
C GLU A 117 8.65 9.07 2.28
N GLN A 118 8.42 7.77 2.07
CA GLN A 118 7.69 7.29 0.89
C GLN A 118 6.22 7.75 0.90
N TRP A 119 5.55 7.68 2.05
CA TRP A 119 4.17 8.16 2.21
C TRP A 119 4.05 9.66 1.96
N SER A 120 5.04 10.46 2.35
CA SER A 120 5.10 11.89 2.03
C SER A 120 5.12 12.13 0.53
N ARG A 121 5.88 11.31 -0.22
CA ARG A 121 5.92 11.39 -1.70
C ARG A 121 4.58 11.01 -2.33
N VAL A 122 3.88 10.00 -1.80
CA VAL A 122 2.51 9.65 -2.24
C VAL A 122 1.56 10.81 -1.98
N SER A 123 1.55 11.38 -0.77
CA SER A 123 0.67 12.49 -0.40
C SER A 123 0.89 13.73 -1.28
N LYS A 124 2.14 14.12 -1.54
CA LYS A 124 2.47 15.22 -2.47
C LYS A 124 1.92 14.94 -3.88
N ASN A 125 2.11 13.72 -4.37
CA ASN A 125 1.61 13.31 -5.67
C ASN A 125 0.09 13.12 -5.73
N LEU A 126 -0.62 13.00 -4.60
CA LEU A 126 -2.08 13.04 -4.56
C LEU A 126 -2.62 14.47 -4.40
N GLN A 127 -1.97 15.33 -3.64
CA GLN A 127 -2.41 16.72 -3.42
C GLN A 127 -2.36 17.57 -4.69
N ASN A 128 -1.30 17.48 -5.52
CA ASN A 128 -1.30 18.24 -6.78
C ASN A 128 -2.35 17.70 -7.80
N ARG A 129 -3.13 16.65 -7.49
CA ARG A 129 -4.27 16.17 -8.30
C ARG A 129 -5.50 17.03 -8.04
N GLN A 130 -5.74 17.44 -6.79
CA GLN A 130 -6.87 18.30 -6.41
C GLN A 130 -6.71 19.71 -7.00
N VAL A 131 -5.50 20.26 -7.01
CA VAL A 131 -5.24 21.61 -7.55
C VAL A 131 -5.54 21.68 -9.05
N SER A 132 -5.13 20.69 -9.84
CA SER A 132 -5.31 20.69 -11.31
C SER A 132 -6.73 20.44 -11.80
N ILE A 133 -7.64 19.94 -10.93
CA ILE A 133 -9.05 19.73 -11.27
C ILE A 133 -9.87 21.01 -11.02
N THR A 134 -9.45 21.84 -10.07
CA THR A 134 -10.14 23.11 -9.74
C THR A 134 -9.87 24.25 -10.72
N GLU A 135 -8.91 24.09 -11.64
CA GLU A 135 -8.53 25.10 -12.64
C GLU A 135 -9.10 24.83 -14.06
N LYS A 136 -10.04 23.89 -14.20
CA LYS A 136 -10.79 23.63 -15.44
C LYS A 136 -12.27 23.91 -15.25
#